data_AF-A0A8T7DPI6-F1
#
_entry.id   AF-A0A8T7DPI6-F1
#
_cell.length_a   1.000
_cell.length_b   1.000
_cell.length_c   1.000
_cell.angle_alpha   90.00
_cell.angle_beta   90.00
_cell.angle_gamma   90.00
#
_symmetry.space_group_name_H-M   'P 1'
#
loop_
_entity.id
_entity.type
_entity.pdbx_description
1 polymer ?
#
loop_
_entity_poly.entity_id
_entity_poly.type
_entity_poly.pdbx_seq_one_letter_code
_entity_poly.pdbx_strand_id
1 'polypeptide(L)'
;MPTKKKITTTKRAPADRKKRVSRKKAAPRKRASTKKATPASSVKKTVATRTLTLDSVVVINDARSLYQTLAEIYNDSDVTIDASAVEMIDTAVLQLLFAFTKKVQAGNHQISWKNPSDEFVSRADLLGLSHHLGIN
;
A
#
# COMPACT_ATOMS: atom_id res chain seq x y z
N MET A 1 44.50 9.22 20.98
CA MET A 1 44.85 10.17 22.06
C MET A 1 44.58 11.58 21.58
N PRO A 2 43.59 12.26 22.16
CA PRO A 2 43.85 13.60 22.69
C PRO A 2 43.29 13.79 24.12
N THR A 3 44.02 14.56 24.92
CA THR A 3 43.87 14.77 26.36
C THR A 3 43.03 16.00 26.75
N LYS A 4 42.11 15.77 27.70
CA LYS A 4 41.53 16.63 28.78
C LYS A 4 41.62 18.18 28.71
N LYS A 5 40.48 18.85 28.96
CA LYS A 5 40.40 20.06 29.81
C LYS A 5 39.24 19.99 30.80
N LYS A 6 39.54 20.39 32.04
CA LYS A 6 38.70 20.45 33.26
C LYS A 6 37.74 21.63 33.24
N ILE A 7 36.57 21.50 33.90
CA ILE A 7 35.91 22.60 34.64
C ILE A 7 35.30 22.04 35.94
N THR A 8 35.56 22.76 37.03
CA THR A 8 35.26 22.48 38.45
C THR A 8 34.04 23.27 38.96
N THR A 9 33.18 22.58 39.73
CA THR A 9 32.63 22.95 41.06
C THR A 9 31.61 24.09 41.29
N THR A 10 30.44 23.66 41.80
CA THR A 10 29.55 24.24 42.87
C THR A 10 28.47 25.29 42.56
N LYS A 11 27.21 24.90 42.82
CA LYS A 11 26.26 25.67 43.67
C LYS A 11 25.19 24.76 44.31
N ARG A 12 25.04 24.89 45.64
CA ARG A 12 24.14 24.19 46.60
C ARG A 12 22.63 24.41 46.28
N ALA A 13 21.76 23.38 46.29
CA ALA A 13 20.93 22.76 47.37
C ALA A 13 19.57 23.48 47.64
N PRO A 14 18.52 22.89 48.28
CA PRO A 14 18.33 21.53 48.81
C PRO A 14 16.92 20.87 48.57
N ALA A 15 16.82 19.61 49.02
CA ALA A 15 15.68 18.94 49.70
C ALA A 15 14.35 18.56 49.00
N ASP A 16 14.05 17.27 49.19
CA ASP A 16 12.74 16.67 49.46
C ASP A 16 11.74 16.45 48.31
N ARG A 17 11.74 15.23 47.76
CA ARG A 17 10.48 14.46 47.73
C ARG A 17 10.72 12.96 47.53
N LYS A 18 10.40 12.20 48.58
CA LYS A 18 10.14 10.76 48.65
C LYS A 18 9.77 10.10 47.30
N LYS A 19 10.50 9.06 46.90
CA LYS A 19 9.92 7.98 46.08
C LYS A 19 10.24 6.61 46.66
N ARG A 20 9.27 6.16 47.45
CA ARG A 20 9.11 4.84 48.03
C ARG A 20 9.07 3.79 46.93
N VAL A 21 9.89 2.77 47.12
CA VAL A 21 9.95 1.50 46.41
C VAL A 21 8.60 0.78 46.45
N SER A 22 8.12 0.26 45.32
CA SER A 22 7.23 -0.91 45.30
C SER A 22 7.09 -1.52 43.90
N ARG A 23 7.85 -2.61 43.70
CA ARG A 23 7.48 -3.92 43.14
C ARG A 23 6.63 -4.01 41.86
N LYS A 24 7.27 -4.61 40.84
CA LYS A 24 6.71 -5.46 39.77
C LYS A 24 5.51 -6.32 40.23
N LYS A 25 4.44 -6.39 39.41
CA LYS A 25 3.95 -7.63 38.78
C LYS A 25 2.76 -7.43 37.83
N ALA A 26 2.84 -8.16 36.72
CA ALA A 26 1.76 -8.75 35.90
C ALA A 26 0.88 -7.85 34.99
N ALA A 27 1.04 -8.05 33.68
CA ALA A 27 -0.01 -7.88 32.67
C ALA A 27 -0.99 -9.09 32.76
N PRO A 28 -2.24 -8.98 32.25
CA PRO A 28 -2.44 -9.17 30.81
C PRO A 28 -3.43 -8.20 30.15
N ARG A 29 -3.20 -7.96 28.85
CA ARG A 29 -4.08 -7.25 27.91
C ARG A 29 -5.43 -7.96 27.79
N LYS A 30 -6.53 -7.23 27.98
CA LYS A 30 -7.84 -7.55 27.38
C LYS A 30 -8.48 -6.29 26.76
N ARG A 31 -8.84 -6.47 25.48
CA ARG A 31 -9.70 -5.70 24.57
C ARG A 31 -10.59 -4.63 25.20
N ALA A 32 -10.53 -3.41 24.65
CA ALA A 32 -11.67 -2.66 24.10
C ALA A 32 -11.23 -1.23 23.76
N SER A 33 -11.14 -0.89 22.48
CA SER A 33 -11.04 0.50 22.01
C SER A 33 -12.02 0.72 20.87
N THR A 34 -13.28 0.96 21.24
CA THR A 34 -14.19 1.77 20.45
C THR A 34 -13.88 3.23 20.73
N LYS A 35 -13.44 3.98 19.71
CA LYS A 35 -13.63 5.44 19.63
C LYS A 35 -13.50 5.91 18.17
N LYS A 36 -14.65 5.91 17.50
CA LYS A 36 -15.25 7.04 16.78
C LYS A 36 -14.26 8.01 16.10
N ALA A 37 -14.13 7.88 14.78
CA ALA A 37 -13.85 9.00 13.88
C ALA A 37 -15.06 9.15 12.94
N THR A 38 -15.66 10.33 12.98
CA THR A 38 -16.77 10.79 12.14
C THR A 38 -16.31 11.12 10.71
N PRO A 39 -17.26 11.21 9.76
CA PRO A 39 -17.03 11.14 8.32
C PRO A 39 -16.77 12.51 7.69
N ALA A 40 -15.91 12.58 6.67
CA ALA A 40 -16.00 13.55 5.58
C ALA A 40 -15.03 13.22 4.43
N SER A 41 -15.51 13.44 3.21
CA SER A 41 -14.78 13.58 1.95
C SER A 41 -14.24 12.34 1.25
N SER A 42 -14.97 11.86 0.24
CA SER A 42 -14.80 12.47 -1.08
C SER A 42 -15.98 12.10 -1.98
N VAL A 43 -16.52 13.11 -2.63
CA VAL A 43 -17.63 13.05 -3.58
C VAL A 43 -17.28 12.01 -4.65
N LYS A 44 -17.94 10.84 -4.63
CA LYS A 44 -17.86 9.91 -5.76
C LYS A 44 -18.61 10.54 -6.93
N LYS A 45 -17.83 11.22 -7.77
CA LYS A 45 -18.17 11.50 -9.16
C LYS A 45 -18.65 10.18 -9.77
N THR A 46 -19.94 10.11 -10.08
CA THR A 46 -20.57 8.97 -10.75
C THR A 46 -20.09 8.92 -12.21
N VAL A 47 -18.81 8.67 -12.40
CA VAL A 47 -18.27 8.30 -13.72
C VAL A 47 -18.41 6.79 -13.80
N ALA A 48 -18.88 6.27 -14.94
CA ALA A 48 -19.03 4.84 -15.15
C ALA A 48 -17.65 4.15 -15.12
N THR A 49 -17.17 3.81 -13.93
CA THR A 49 -15.88 3.13 -13.74
C THR A 49 -16.01 1.69 -14.21
N ARG A 50 -15.21 1.30 -15.19
CA ARG A 50 -15.20 -0.08 -15.68
C ARG A 50 -14.35 -0.92 -14.73
N THR A 51 -14.84 -2.10 -14.36
CA THR A 51 -14.14 -2.98 -13.41
C THR A 51 -13.77 -4.29 -14.09
N LEU A 52 -12.52 -4.72 -13.94
CA LEU A 52 -12.00 -6.01 -14.36
C LEU A 52 -11.49 -6.75 -13.14
N THR A 53 -11.81 -8.04 -13.00
CA THR A 53 -11.27 -8.89 -11.93
C THR A 53 -10.27 -9.86 -12.52
N LEU A 54 -9.11 -10.00 -11.88
CA LEU A 54 -8.11 -11.00 -12.23
C LEU A 54 -8.37 -12.30 -11.47
N ASP A 55 -8.14 -13.42 -12.15
CA ASP A 55 -8.20 -14.75 -11.56
C ASP A 55 -7.02 -15.00 -10.60
N SER A 56 -7.10 -16.06 -9.80
CA SER A 56 -6.01 -16.41 -8.86
C SER A 56 -4.70 -16.76 -9.58
N VAL A 57 -4.79 -17.45 -10.71
CA VAL A 57 -3.65 -17.79 -11.55
C VAL A 57 -3.81 -17.10 -12.89
N VAL A 58 -2.87 -16.21 -13.23
CA VAL A 58 -2.86 -15.53 -14.52
C VAL A 58 -1.48 -15.67 -15.16
N VAL A 59 -1.37 -16.56 -16.14
CA VAL A 59 -0.09 -16.92 -16.77
C VAL A 59 -0.04 -16.46 -18.22
N ILE A 60 1.08 -16.70 -18.90
CA ILE A 60 1.30 -16.29 -20.29
C ILE A 60 0.25 -16.84 -21.26
N ASN A 61 -0.32 -18.01 -20.98
CA ASN A 61 -1.39 -18.60 -21.79
C ASN A 61 -2.67 -17.74 -21.78
N ASP A 62 -2.93 -17.05 -20.66
CA ASP A 62 -4.10 -16.20 -20.47
C ASP A 62 -3.89 -14.79 -21.04
N ALA A 63 -2.64 -14.41 -21.32
CA ALA A 63 -2.30 -13.05 -21.76
C ALA A 63 -3.07 -12.61 -23.00
N ARG A 64 -3.35 -13.52 -23.94
CA ARG A 64 -4.14 -13.20 -25.14
C ARG A 64 -5.61 -12.93 -24.81
N SER A 65 -6.21 -13.74 -23.94
CA SER A 65 -7.60 -13.53 -23.51
C SER A 65 -7.71 -12.25 -22.70
N LEU A 66 -6.79 -12.03 -21.75
CA LEU A 66 -6.72 -10.79 -20.98
C LEU A 66 -6.55 -9.57 -21.88
N TYR A 67 -5.69 -9.62 -22.91
CA TYR A 67 -5.54 -8.52 -23.86
C TYR A 67 -6.86 -8.17 -24.56
N GLN A 68 -7.63 -9.18 -24.99
CA GLN A 68 -8.93 -8.95 -25.61
C GLN A 68 -9.90 -8.29 -24.63
N THR A 69 -10.00 -8.79 -23.41
CA THR A 69 -10.83 -8.18 -22.37
C THR A 69 -10.41 -6.74 -22.06
N LEU A 70 -9.10 -6.49 -21.94
CA LEU A 70 -8.54 -5.15 -21.75
C LEU A 70 -8.89 -4.21 -22.92
N ALA A 71 -8.84 -4.71 -24.15
CA ALA A 71 -9.20 -3.94 -25.33
C ALA A 71 -10.71 -3.62 -25.38
N GLU A 72 -11.57 -4.54 -24.95
CA GLU A 72 -13.02 -4.33 -24.89
C GLU A 72 -13.44 -3.33 -23.80
N ILE A 73 -12.76 -3.35 -22.66
CA ILE A 73 -13.03 -2.39 -21.57
C ILE A 73 -12.38 -1.03 -21.81
N TYR A 74 -11.39 -0.95 -22.72
CA TYR A 74 -10.77 0.30 -23.11
C TYR A 74 -11.77 1.13 -23.92
N ASN A 75 -12.39 2.10 -23.26
CA ASN A 75 -13.33 3.01 -23.89
C ASN A 75 -13.19 4.42 -23.32
N ASP A 76 -11.95 4.94 -23.34
CA ASP A 76 -11.61 6.29 -22.88
C ASP A 76 -12.34 6.65 -21.56
N SER A 77 -12.14 5.81 -20.55
CA SER A 77 -12.75 5.93 -19.22
C SER A 77 -11.84 5.37 -18.14
N ASP A 78 -12.15 5.71 -16.89
CA ASP A 78 -11.40 5.21 -15.73
C ASP A 78 -11.65 3.71 -15.54
N VAL A 79 -10.57 2.96 -15.29
CA VAL A 79 -10.59 1.51 -15.14
C VAL A 79 -10.14 1.12 -13.74
N THR A 80 -10.89 0.23 -13.10
CA THR A 80 -10.51 -0.41 -11.85
C THR A 80 -10.18 -1.88 -12.11
N ILE A 81 -9.02 -2.34 -11.64
CA ILE A 81 -8.62 -3.74 -11.72
C ILE A 81 -8.58 -4.32 -10.30
N ASP A 82 -9.34 -5.38 -10.07
CA ASP A 82 -9.30 -6.16 -8.84
C ASP A 82 -8.26 -7.28 -8.98
N ALA A 83 -7.16 -7.14 -8.24
CA ALA A 83 -6.06 -8.09 -8.20
C ALA A 83 -5.96 -8.79 -6.84
N SER A 84 -7.07 -8.81 -6.06
CA SER A 84 -7.08 -9.34 -4.70
C SER A 84 -6.97 -10.85 -4.60
N ALA A 85 -7.42 -11.57 -5.63
CA ALA A 85 -7.38 -13.03 -5.67
C ALA A 85 -6.06 -13.59 -6.21
N VAL A 86 -5.17 -12.76 -6.76
CA VAL A 86 -3.97 -13.21 -7.49
C VAL A 86 -2.99 -13.91 -6.55
N GLU A 87 -2.69 -15.17 -6.84
CA GLU A 87 -1.71 -16.01 -6.14
C GLU A 87 -0.52 -16.37 -7.03
N MET A 88 -0.66 -16.26 -8.36
CA MET A 88 0.43 -16.44 -9.31
C MET A 88 0.21 -15.57 -10.55
N ILE A 89 1.23 -14.80 -10.92
CA ILE A 89 1.20 -13.97 -12.12
C ILE A 89 2.52 -14.03 -12.90
N ASP A 90 2.41 -14.15 -14.23
CA ASP A 90 3.56 -14.13 -15.13
C ASP A 90 4.02 -12.71 -15.49
N THR A 91 5.30 -12.60 -15.84
CA THR A 91 5.93 -11.34 -16.24
C THR A 91 5.29 -10.75 -17.50
N ALA A 92 4.91 -11.59 -18.47
CA ALA A 92 4.23 -11.15 -19.69
C ALA A 92 2.86 -10.50 -19.40
N VAL A 93 2.14 -11.03 -18.41
CA VAL A 93 0.84 -10.50 -17.96
C VAL A 93 1.05 -9.14 -17.28
N LEU A 94 2.05 -9.00 -16.40
CA LEU A 94 2.39 -7.73 -15.77
C LEU A 94 2.83 -6.67 -16.79
N GLN A 95 3.62 -7.07 -17.79
CA GLN A 95 4.04 -6.17 -18.87
C GLN A 95 2.85 -5.71 -19.73
N LEU A 96 1.90 -6.61 -20.00
CA LEU A 96 0.65 -6.26 -20.66
C LEU A 96 -0.17 -5.25 -19.83
N LEU A 97 -0.32 -5.48 -18.53
CA LEU A 97 -1.03 -4.57 -17.62
C LEU A 97 -0.33 -3.20 -17.53
N PHE A 98 0.99 -3.18 -17.54
CA PHE A 98 1.76 -1.93 -17.60
C PHE A 98 1.54 -1.18 -18.92
N ALA A 99 1.60 -1.87 -20.06
CA ALA A 99 1.32 -1.26 -21.36
C ALA A 99 -0.11 -0.70 -21.42
N PHE A 100 -1.08 -1.44 -20.89
CA PHE A 100 -2.46 -0.99 -20.76
C PHE A 100 -2.58 0.25 -19.87
N THR A 101 -1.92 0.25 -18.71
CA THR A 101 -1.86 1.41 -17.80
C THR A 101 -1.35 2.66 -18.52
N LYS A 102 -0.28 2.52 -19.31
CA LYS A 102 0.27 3.62 -20.10
C LYS A 102 -0.71 4.12 -21.16
N LYS A 103 -1.42 3.21 -21.82
CA LYS A 103 -2.47 3.56 -22.80
C LYS A 103 -3.62 4.34 -22.16
N VAL A 104 -4.13 3.88 -21.02
CA VAL A 104 -5.19 4.56 -20.26
C VAL A 104 -4.74 5.96 -19.81
N GLN A 105 -3.51 6.07 -19.28
CA GLN A 105 -2.94 7.36 -18.88
C GLN A 105 -2.73 8.32 -20.07
N ALA A 106 -2.35 7.81 -21.24
CA ALA A 106 -2.21 8.62 -22.45
C ALA A 106 -3.56 9.20 -22.94
N GLY A 107 -4.67 8.55 -22.61
CA GLY A 107 -6.03 9.06 -22.81
C GLY A 107 -6.54 10.00 -21.72
N ASN A 108 -5.69 10.42 -20.76
CA ASN A 108 -6.09 11.21 -19.59
C ASN A 108 -7.09 10.49 -18.66
N HIS A 109 -7.08 9.16 -18.66
CA HIS A 109 -7.88 8.34 -17.75
C HIS A 109 -7.03 7.75 -16.64
N GLN A 110 -7.69 7.35 -15.56
CA GLN A 110 -7.03 6.77 -14.40
C GLN A 110 -7.21 5.26 -14.36
N ILE A 111 -6.13 4.56 -13.99
CA ILE A 111 -6.20 3.17 -13.54
C ILE A 111 -6.18 3.13 -12.00
N SER A 112 -7.03 2.30 -11.42
CA SER A 112 -7.08 2.07 -9.97
C SER A 112 -7.01 0.58 -9.68
N TRP A 113 -6.30 0.19 -8.62
CA TRP A 113 -6.20 -1.20 -8.20
C TRP A 113 -7.02 -1.43 -6.95
N LYS A 114 -7.87 -2.45 -6.97
CA LYS A 114 -8.66 -2.85 -5.80
C LYS A 114 -7.91 -3.96 -5.07
N ASN A 115 -7.44 -3.61 -3.88
CA ASN A 115 -6.81 -4.51 -2.90
C ASN A 115 -5.84 -5.53 -3.54
N PRO A 116 -4.81 -5.09 -4.27
CA PRO A 116 -3.88 -6.01 -4.94
C PRO A 116 -3.25 -6.96 -3.92
N SER A 117 -3.13 -8.23 -4.28
CA SER A 117 -2.52 -9.24 -3.40
C SER A 117 -1.03 -8.98 -3.19
N ASP A 118 -0.49 -9.53 -2.10
CA ASP A 118 0.95 -9.43 -1.80
C ASP A 118 1.81 -10.05 -2.91
N GLU A 119 1.35 -11.15 -3.53
CA GLU A 119 2.06 -11.75 -4.66
C GLU A 119 2.08 -10.82 -5.88
N PHE A 120 0.95 -10.19 -6.20
CA PHE A 120 0.87 -9.25 -7.31
C PHE A 120 1.83 -8.07 -7.11
N VAL A 121 1.83 -7.46 -5.92
CA VAL A 121 2.72 -6.34 -5.57
C VAL A 121 4.18 -6.79 -5.60
N SER A 122 4.50 -7.94 -5.00
CA SER A 122 5.86 -8.51 -4.99
C SER A 122 6.40 -8.73 -6.40
N ARG A 123 5.60 -9.33 -7.30
CA ARG A 123 6.00 -9.56 -8.69
C ARG A 123 6.18 -8.27 -9.47
N ALA A 124 5.31 -7.29 -9.25
CA ALA A 124 5.46 -5.96 -9.84
C ALA A 124 6.72 -5.24 -9.33
N ASP A 125 7.06 -5.37 -8.04
CA ASP A 125 8.25 -4.77 -7.43
C ASP A 125 9.52 -5.40 -7.98
N LEU A 126 9.55 -6.72 -8.14
CA LEU A 126 10.68 -7.44 -8.75
C LEU A 126 10.99 -6.96 -10.18
N LEU A 127 9.97 -6.49 -10.91
CA LEU A 127 10.11 -5.93 -12.25
C LEU A 127 10.33 -4.40 -12.25
N GLY A 128 10.30 -3.75 -11.09
CA GLY A 128 10.35 -2.29 -10.97
C GLY A 128 9.11 -1.58 -11.53
N LEU A 129 7.98 -2.29 -11.66
CA LEU A 129 6.76 -1.78 -12.29
C LEU A 129 5.73 -1.23 -11.29
N SER A 130 5.86 -1.50 -9.99
CA SER A 130 4.84 -1.13 -9.00
C SER A 130 4.51 0.36 -8.98
N HIS A 131 5.53 1.22 -9.03
CA HIS A 131 5.31 2.67 -9.09
C HIS A 131 4.57 3.07 -10.37
N HIS A 132 4.88 2.43 -11.49
CA HIS A 132 4.24 2.72 -12.77
C HIS A 132 2.80 2.21 -12.86
N LEU A 133 2.49 1.12 -12.16
CA LEU A 133 1.15 0.58 -12.02
C LEU A 133 0.33 1.36 -10.99
N GLY A 134 0.96 2.13 -10.09
CA GLY A 134 0.29 2.92 -9.06
C GLY A 134 -0.13 2.10 -7.84
N ILE A 135 0.66 1.10 -7.47
CA ILE A 135 0.39 0.17 -6.35
C ILE A 135 1.41 0.28 -5.20
N ASN A 136 2.39 1.19 -5.27
CA ASN A 136 3.44 1.43 -4.27
C ASN A 136 3.65 2.93 -4.07
#